data_AF-A0A1Y6K1H5-F1
#
_entry.id   AF-A0A1Y6K1H5-F1
#
_cell.length_a   1.000
_cell.length_b   1.000
_cell.length_c   1.000
_cell.angle_alpha   90.00
_cell.angle_beta   90.00
_cell.angle_gamma   90.00
#
_symmetry.space_group_name_H-M   'P 1'
#
loop_
_entity.id
_entity.type
_entity.pdbx_description
1 polymer ?
#
loop_
_entity_poly.entity_id
_entity_poly.type
_entity_poly.pdbx_seq_one_letter_code
_entity_poly.pdbx_strand_id
1 'polypeptide(L)'
;MKFKNFLSFERMITPVIIKVLFYIGLVVSVIGGIVVFIGSVIAGFADGGVGSILLGLIGGLIGGVLTVFLGVLATRIYAELLILFFRINETLTDIKGLLQEK
;
A
#
# COMPACT_ATOMS: atom_id res chain seq x y z
N MET A 1 -21.01 18.60 -8.73
CA MET A 1 -19.94 18.74 -9.76
C MET A 1 -20.13 17.64 -10.80
N LYS A 2 -20.11 17.98 -12.10
CA LYS A 2 -20.54 17.10 -13.20
C LYS A 2 -19.60 15.90 -13.35
N PHE A 3 -20.13 14.68 -13.17
CA PHE A 3 -19.46 13.39 -13.41
C PHE A 3 -18.79 13.29 -14.81
N LYS A 4 -19.25 14.12 -15.75
CA LYS A 4 -18.73 14.21 -17.13
C LYS A 4 -17.27 14.66 -17.20
N ASN A 5 -16.77 15.41 -16.20
CA ASN A 5 -15.37 15.86 -16.14
C ASN A 5 -14.45 14.85 -15.44
N PHE A 6 -15.00 13.83 -14.77
CA PHE A 6 -14.25 12.70 -14.21
C PHE A 6 -13.99 11.60 -15.24
N LEU A 7 -14.64 11.65 -16.41
CA LEU A 7 -14.47 10.71 -17.50
C LEU A 7 -13.81 11.33 -18.74
N SER A 8 -13.52 12.64 -18.71
CA SER A 8 -12.69 13.27 -19.75
C SER A 8 -11.24 12.88 -19.50
N PHE A 9 -10.70 12.01 -20.35
CA PHE A 9 -9.29 11.58 -20.40
C PHE A 9 -8.27 12.72 -20.62
N GLU A 10 -8.71 13.99 -20.65
CA GLU A 10 -7.86 15.18 -20.82
C GLU A 10 -6.95 15.45 -19.61
N ARG A 11 -7.30 14.97 -18.42
CA ARG A 11 -6.38 14.92 -17.27
C ARG A 11 -6.10 13.48 -16.92
N MET A 12 -4.84 13.17 -16.66
CA MET A 12 -4.46 11.90 -16.06
C MET A 12 -5.13 11.78 -14.68
N ILE A 13 -6.21 11.00 -14.59
CA ILE A 13 -6.89 10.68 -13.32
C ILE A 13 -6.11 9.62 -12.54
N THR A 14 -5.27 8.85 -13.24
CA THR A 14 -4.47 7.74 -12.70
C THR A 14 -3.62 8.09 -11.48
N PRO A 15 -2.90 9.24 -11.43
CA PRO A 15 -2.14 9.65 -10.25
C PRO A 15 -3.01 9.81 -8.99
N VAL A 16 -4.27 10.22 -9.15
CA VAL A 16 -5.22 10.35 -8.04
C VAL A 16 -5.72 8.98 -7.59
N ILE A 17 -6.02 8.08 -8.52
CA ILE A 17 -6.43 6.70 -8.22
C ILE A 17 -5.34 5.95 -7.46
N ILE A 18 -4.07 6.11 -7.84
CA ILE A 18 -2.95 5.45 -7.16
C ILE A 18 -2.84 5.92 -5.70
N LYS A 19 -3.10 7.19 -5.40
CA LYS A 19 -3.16 7.67 -4.00
C LYS A 19 -4.24 6.97 -3.19
N VAL A 20 -5.42 6.76 -3.77
CA VAL A 20 -6.51 6.01 -3.10
C VAL A 20 -6.09 4.55 -2.87
N LEU A 21 -5.47 3.92 -3.88
CA LEU A 21 -4.94 2.56 -3.75
C LEU A 21 -3.85 2.45 -2.66
N PHE A 22 -3.00 3.46 -2.50
CA PHE A 22 -2.00 3.50 -1.43
C PHE A 22 -2.66 3.45 -0.05
N TYR A 23 -3.70 4.26 0.19
CA TYR A 23 -4.43 4.24 1.46
C TYR A 23 -5.09 2.88 1.72
N ILE A 24 -5.65 2.26 0.68
CA ILE A 24 -6.22 0.91 0.79
C ILE A 24 -5.11 -0.10 1.14
N GLY A 25 -3.96 -0.05 0.47
CA GLY A 25 -2.82 -0.93 0.76
C GLY A 25 -2.26 -0.74 2.17
N LEU A 26 -2.27 0.49 2.69
CA LEU A 26 -1.92 0.79 4.08
C LEU A 26 -2.87 0.07 5.05
N VAL A 27 -4.18 0.18 4.82
CA VAL A 27 -5.21 -0.49 5.64
C VAL A 27 -5.06 -2.00 5.57
N VAL A 28 -4.85 -2.56 4.38
CA VAL A 28 -4.60 -4.00 4.19
C VAL A 28 -3.34 -4.45 4.95
N SER A 29 -2.28 -3.64 4.96
CA SER A 29 -1.05 -3.96 5.68
C SER A 29 -1.27 -4.03 7.20
N VAL A 30 -2.07 -3.10 7.75
CA VAL A 30 -2.45 -3.11 9.16
C VAL A 30 -3.32 -4.32 9.50
N ILE A 31 -4.33 -4.61 8.67
CA ILE A 31 -5.19 -5.79 8.84
C ILE A 31 -4.36 -7.07 8.76
N GLY A 32 -3.43 -7.16 7.81
CA GLY A 32 -2.54 -8.31 7.65
C GLY A 32 -1.69 -8.57 8.90
N GLY A 33 -1.16 -7.52 9.54
CA GLY A 33 -0.43 -7.66 10.80
C GLY A 33 -1.30 -8.18 11.94
N ILE A 34 -2.56 -7.72 12.03
CA ILE A 34 -3.53 -8.21 13.03
C ILE A 34 -3.88 -9.67 12.76
N VAL A 35 -4.07 -10.06 11.50
CA VAL A 35 -4.34 -11.46 11.12
C VAL A 35 -3.18 -12.37 11.50
N VAL A 36 -1.94 -11.94 11.26
CA VAL A 36 -0.73 -12.68 11.67
C VAL A 36 -0.67 -12.85 13.19
N PHE A 37 -0.94 -11.77 13.94
CA PHE A 37 -0.97 -11.81 15.40
C PHE A 37 -2.04 -12.77 15.94
N ILE A 38 -3.28 -12.66 15.45
CA ILE A 38 -4.37 -13.54 15.89
C ILE A 38 -4.09 -14.99 15.50
N GLY A 39 -3.59 -15.23 14.28
CA GLY A 39 -3.23 -16.56 13.80
C GLY A 39 -2.17 -17.24 14.64
N SER A 40 -1.11 -16.52 15.03
CA SER A 40 -0.04 -17.09 15.87
C SER A 40 -0.49 -17.36 17.30
N VAL A 41 -1.38 -16.52 17.85
CA VAL A 41 -1.95 -16.72 19.18
C VAL A 41 -2.86 -17.96 19.17
N ILE A 42 -3.75 -18.09 18.19
CA ILE A 42 -4.62 -19.28 18.04
C ILE A 42 -3.79 -20.55 17.88
N ALA A 43 -2.73 -20.52 17.07
CA ALA A 43 -1.82 -21.65 16.91
C ALA A 43 -1.14 -22.06 18.23
N GLY A 44 -0.72 -21.08 19.03
CA GLY A 44 -0.16 -21.34 20.37
C GLY A 44 -1.16 -21.97 21.34
N PHE A 45 -2.44 -21.57 21.27
CA PHE A 45 -3.50 -22.18 22.09
C PHE A 45 -3.88 -23.60 21.63
N ALA A 46 -3.82 -23.89 20.34
CA ALA A 46 -4.17 -25.21 19.79
C ALA A 46 -3.21 -26.33 20.23
N ASP A 47 -1.95 -25.98 20.47
CA ASP A 47 -0.90 -26.91 20.90
C ASP A 47 -0.96 -27.23 22.41
N GLY A 48 -1.69 -26.42 23.21
CA GLY A 48 -2.03 -26.71 24.61
C GLY A 48 -0.89 -26.57 25.64
N GLY A 49 0.34 -26.31 25.19
CA GLY A 49 1.50 -26.07 26.06
C GLY A 49 1.62 -24.61 26.50
N VAL A 50 1.92 -24.38 27.79
CA VAL A 50 2.18 -23.02 28.30
C VAL A 50 3.32 -22.34 27.53
N GLY A 51 4.36 -23.10 27.15
CA GLY A 51 5.46 -22.61 26.33
C GLY A 51 5.06 -22.20 24.91
N SER A 52 4.17 -22.96 24.25
CA SER A 52 3.70 -22.65 22.90
C SER A 52 2.74 -21.46 22.88
N ILE A 53 1.94 -21.25 23.93
CA ILE A 53 1.14 -20.03 24.09
C ILE A 53 2.03 -18.79 24.20
N LEU A 54 3.10 -18.85 25.02
CA LEU A 54 4.00 -17.69 25.19
C LEU A 54 4.77 -17.40 23.90
N LEU A 55 5.23 -18.43 23.19
CA LEU A 55 5.85 -18.28 21.87
C LEU A 55 4.88 -17.73 20.83
N GLY A 56 3.61 -18.15 20.83
CA GLY A 56 2.58 -17.65 19.92
C GLY A 56 2.25 -16.17 20.14
N LEU A 57 2.27 -15.72 21.40
CA LEU A 57 2.07 -14.32 21.77
C LEU A 57 3.25 -13.43 21.36
N ILE A 58 4.47 -13.83 21.73
CA ILE A 58 5.69 -13.07 21.42
C ILE A 58 5.98 -13.09 19.91
N GLY A 59 5.89 -14.27 19.30
CA GLY A 59 6.06 -14.46 17.86
C GLY A 59 4.99 -13.73 17.06
N GLY A 60 3.76 -13.69 17.56
CA GLY A 60 2.67 -12.91 16.98
C GLY A 60 2.91 -11.42 17.02
N LEU A 61 3.35 -10.89 18.15
CA LEU A 61 3.61 -9.46 18.30
C LEU A 61 4.73 -9.02 17.35
N ILE A 62 5.84 -9.76 17.36
CA ILE A 62 6.99 -9.47 16.50
C ILE A 62 6.60 -9.65 15.03
N GLY A 63 6.00 -10.79 14.67
CA GLY A 63 5.59 -11.10 13.30
C GLY A 63 4.54 -10.13 12.77
N GLY A 64 3.56 -9.77 13.58
CA GLY A 64 2.52 -8.80 13.25
C GLY A 64 3.10 -7.41 12.98
N VAL A 65 3.92 -6.87 13.90
CA VAL A 65 4.56 -5.55 13.72
C VAL A 65 5.47 -5.54 12.50
N LEU A 66 6.24 -6.60 12.29
CA LEU A 66 7.16 -6.73 11.16
C LEU A 66 6.40 -6.82 9.83
N THR A 67 5.26 -7.53 9.82
CA THR A 67 4.35 -7.60 8.67
C THR A 67 3.74 -6.25 8.33
N VAL A 68 3.27 -5.48 9.33
CA VAL A 68 2.76 -4.12 9.10
C VAL A 68 3.88 -3.25 8.53
N PHE A 69 5.06 -3.26 9.14
CA PHE A 69 6.17 -2.40 8.71
C PHE A 69 6.60 -2.70 7.28
N LEU A 70 6.79 -3.99 6.94
CA LEU A 70 7.12 -4.41 5.58
C LEU A 70 5.98 -4.14 4.59
N GLY A 71 4.73 -4.37 4.98
CA GLY A 71 3.56 -4.11 4.14
C GLY A 71 3.41 -2.64 3.79
N VAL A 72 3.58 -1.74 4.77
CA VAL A 72 3.53 -0.29 4.55
C VAL A 72 4.70 0.16 3.66
N LEU A 73 5.91 -0.35 3.92
CA LEU A 73 7.09 -0.02 3.11
C LEU A 73 6.92 -0.48 1.65
N ALA A 74 6.49 -1.72 1.44
CA ALA A 74 6.24 -2.27 0.12
C ALA A 74 5.14 -1.51 -0.63
N THR A 75 4.03 -1.20 0.05
CA THR A 75 2.93 -0.40 -0.53
C THR A 75 3.41 0.98 -0.96
N ARG A 76 4.27 1.61 -0.15
CA ARG A 76 4.84 2.93 -0.47
C ARG A 76 5.76 2.87 -1.69
N ILE A 77 6.69 1.92 -1.72
CA ILE A 77 7.62 1.75 -2.86
C ILE A 77 6.82 1.50 -4.14
N TYR A 78 5.84 0.61 -4.09
CA TYR A 78 5.02 0.28 -5.26
C TYR A 78 4.20 1.49 -5.74
N ALA A 79 3.58 2.24 -4.83
CA ALA A 79 2.84 3.46 -5.18
C ALA A 79 3.75 4.56 -5.76
N GLU A 80 4.95 4.76 -5.21
CA GLU A 80 5.92 5.72 -5.73
C GLU A 80 6.37 5.36 -7.16
N LEU A 81 6.66 4.08 -7.43
CA LEU A 81 7.01 3.61 -8.77
C LEU A 81 5.86 3.82 -9.76
N LEU A 82 4.63 3.50 -9.39
CA LEU A 82 3.46 3.71 -10.25
C LEU A 82 3.26 5.19 -10.59
N ILE A 83 3.32 6.09 -9.60
CA ILE A 83 3.14 7.53 -9.82
C ILE A 83 4.29 8.12 -10.65
N LEU A 84 5.51 7.61 -10.46
CA LEU A 84 6.70 8.09 -11.17
C LEU A 84 6.55 7.96 -12.69
N PHE A 85 6.00 6.85 -13.19
CA PHE A 85 5.78 6.66 -14.64
C PHE A 85 4.86 7.74 -15.24
N PHE A 86 3.77 8.06 -14.55
CA PHE A 86 2.85 9.11 -15.00
C PHE A 86 3.50 10.49 -14.92
N ARG A 87 4.25 10.76 -13.85
CA ARG A 87 4.97 12.03 -13.71
C ARG A 87 5.99 12.25 -14.82
N ILE A 88 6.71 11.20 -15.23
CA ILE A 88 7.65 11.27 -16.37
C ILE A 88 6.89 11.64 -17.66
N ASN A 89 5.71 11.06 -17.89
CA ASN A 89 4.90 11.36 -19.07
C ASN A 89 4.44 12.84 -19.09
N GLU A 90 3.99 13.36 -17.96
CA GLU A 90 3.62 14.78 -17.81
C GLU A 90 4.82 15.69 -18.10
N THR A 91 5.98 15.43 -17.48
CA THR A 91 7.19 16.23 -17.71
C THR A 91 7.65 16.21 -19.17
N LEU A 92 7.56 15.07 -19.86
CA LEU A 92 7.89 14.97 -21.28
C LEU A 92 6.91 15.78 -22.15
N THR A 93 5.62 15.77 -21.80
CA THR A 93 4.59 16.53 -22.49
C THR A 93 4.83 18.04 -22.32
N ASP A 94 5.19 18.47 -21.12
CA ASP A 94 5.53 19.87 -20.82
C ASP A 94 6.75 20.34 -21.62
N ILE A 95 7.82 19.55 -21.66
CA ILE A 95 9.03 19.87 -22.44
C ILE A 95 8.70 19.99 -23.93
N LYS A 96 7.86 19.09 -24.47
CA LYS A 96 7.41 19.18 -25.87
C LYS A 96 6.67 20.48 -26.15
N GLY A 97 5.78 20.91 -25.25
CA GLY A 97 5.07 22.19 -25.37
C GLY A 97 6.03 23.38 -25.43
N LEU A 98 6.98 23.44 -24.51
CA LEU A 98 8.00 24.50 -24.45
C LEU A 98 8.88 24.59 -25.71
N LEU A 99 9.10 23.46 -26.39
CA LEU A 99 9.86 23.42 -27.65
C LEU A 99 9.04 23.82 -28.87
N GLN A 100 7.71 23.67 -28.84
CA GLN A 100 6.83 24.11 -29.93
C GLN A 100 6.50 25.60 -29.89
N GLU A 101 6.66 26.23 -28.73
CA GLU A 101 6.48 27.68 -28.54
C GLU A 101 7.74 28.51 -28.94
N LYS A 102 8.86 27.83 -29.26
CA LYS A 102 10.07 28.43 -29.81
C LYS A 102 10.15 28.25 -31.32
#